data_AF-A0A958BDN1-F1
#
_entry.id   AF-A0A958BDN1-F1
#
_cell.length_a   1.000
_cell.length_b   1.000
_cell.length_c   1.000
_cell.angle_alpha   90.00
_cell.angle_beta   90.00
_cell.angle_gamma   90.00
#
_symmetry.space_group_name_H-M   'P 1'
#
loop_
_entity.id
_entity.type
_entity.pdbx_description
1 polymer ?
#
loop_
_entity_poly.entity_id
_entity_poly.type
_entity_poly.pdbx_seq_one_letter_code
_entity_poly.pdbx_strand_id
1 'polypeptide(L)'
;GLAWQGLRRRRWRAAASDALAWGTACGLVYVALWPAMWVDPLGSLLRDCETPTAATALAEAGTADAVAAAEAGADDDEGACNSGVLVKLLAEGGVPHQNGNYFMGRPVADPGPFFYPLAILFRSSPWALLGLLLALGASRPRWPAARRSAAEPGAAAVPADADEQLALRWLLAWALVFLLLLTPGAKKMDRYMLPALMALAAAAGIALTPRLAAGLDGLMRLLGRRLGPSAGLAALLSLALVAGLEASGPRARPYPLTWYNPLLGGSRGAESVLLIGWGEGYDLAAEFLNAQPNAASLEVAARGVANLGPLFAGRTESMGGYQPGRTDWVVVYRSQVQRRQDEALLALYHDRPSDKAAYVGRINGLDMVWVYPNASLAPLRERLAELATAEDIVIAGGETVLARGWDLAGPAAGRPALYRYWGHWAAADVERELLPTLPEGWRRAWVLRYPGYDPPATEEVLSGIARRGRSERIDFVDGSAVEITEFTRTDDS
;
A
#
# COMPACT_ATOMS: atom_id res chain seq x y z
N GLY A 1 52.21 4.48 -25.52
CA GLY A 1 51.89 3.64 -24.34
C GLY A 1 51.90 4.41 -23.03
N LEU A 2 53.02 5.01 -22.63
CA LEU A 2 53.25 5.52 -21.26
C LEU A 2 52.59 6.88 -20.93
N ALA A 3 52.44 7.80 -21.89
CA ALA A 3 51.84 9.12 -21.65
C ALA A 3 50.33 9.07 -21.33
N TRP A 4 49.60 8.09 -21.87
CA TRP A 4 48.18 7.87 -21.60
C TRP A 4 47.91 7.30 -20.19
N GLN A 5 48.85 6.55 -19.63
CA GLN A 5 48.73 6.01 -18.26
C GLN A 5 48.99 7.10 -17.20
N GLY A 6 49.91 8.04 -17.45
CA GLY A 6 50.21 9.17 -16.56
C GLY A 6 49.05 10.18 -16.43
N LEU A 7 48.38 10.50 -17.55
CA LEU A 7 47.23 11.41 -17.57
C LEU A 7 46.01 10.80 -16.84
N ARG A 8 45.81 9.48 -16.97
CA ARG A 8 44.80 8.73 -16.21
C ARG A 8 45.11 8.75 -14.71
N ARG A 9 46.36 8.45 -14.30
CA ARG A 9 46.76 8.44 -12.88
C ARG A 9 46.61 9.81 -12.20
N ARG A 10 46.96 10.92 -12.87
CA ARG A 10 46.75 12.27 -12.33
C ARG A 10 45.27 12.62 -12.15
N ARG A 11 44.41 12.25 -13.11
CA ARG A 11 42.95 12.46 -13.00
C ARG A 11 42.32 11.61 -11.90
N TRP A 12 42.75 10.36 -11.72
CA TRP A 12 42.28 9.50 -10.62
C TRP A 12 42.72 10.02 -9.25
N ARG A 13 43.96 10.53 -9.12
CA ARG A 13 44.42 11.15 -7.87
C ARG A 13 43.66 12.44 -7.55
N ALA A 14 43.38 13.27 -8.56
CA ALA A 14 42.55 14.46 -8.39
C ALA A 14 41.12 14.08 -7.96
N ALA A 15 40.47 13.15 -8.67
CA ALA A 15 39.13 12.68 -8.31
C ALA A 15 39.07 12.03 -6.92
N ALA A 16 40.11 11.27 -6.53
CA ALA A 16 40.20 10.69 -5.19
C ALA A 16 40.43 11.76 -4.11
N SER A 17 41.25 12.78 -4.40
CA SER A 17 41.45 13.93 -3.51
C SER A 17 40.17 14.73 -3.35
N ASP A 18 39.43 14.97 -4.44
CA ASP A 18 38.16 15.66 -4.42
C ASP A 18 37.12 14.84 -3.64
N ALA A 19 37.02 13.54 -3.90
CA ALA A 19 36.13 12.65 -3.16
C ALA A 19 36.47 12.59 -1.66
N LEU A 20 37.76 12.62 -1.30
CA LEU A 20 38.20 12.66 0.09
C LEU A 20 37.83 14.01 0.73
N ALA A 21 38.10 15.13 0.05
CA ALA A 21 37.76 16.47 0.54
C ALA A 21 36.25 16.62 0.75
N TRP A 22 35.44 16.18 -0.22
CA TRP A 22 33.99 16.17 -0.11
C TRP A 22 33.50 15.19 0.96
N GLY A 23 34.09 14.00 1.06
CA GLY A 23 33.76 13.03 2.10
C GLY A 23 34.05 13.57 3.50
N THR A 24 35.21 14.21 3.70
CA THR A 24 35.57 14.88 4.95
C THR A 24 34.63 16.04 5.26
N ALA A 25 34.34 16.90 4.27
CA ALA A 25 33.41 18.01 4.45
C ALA A 25 32.00 17.50 4.83
N CYS A 26 31.48 16.49 4.15
CA CYS A 26 30.20 15.86 4.49
C CYS A 26 30.21 15.25 5.89
N GLY A 27 31.29 14.57 6.28
CA GLY A 27 31.46 14.02 7.63
C GLY A 27 31.46 15.11 8.71
N LEU A 28 32.21 16.19 8.49
CA LEU A 28 32.24 17.34 9.40
C LEU A 28 30.88 18.02 9.50
N VAL A 29 30.18 18.19 8.38
CA VAL A 29 28.82 18.76 8.35
C VAL A 29 27.84 17.85 9.08
N TYR A 30 27.91 16.53 8.89
CA TYR A 30 27.08 15.57 9.62
C TYR A 30 27.31 15.67 11.13
N VAL A 31 28.57 15.67 11.57
CA VAL A 31 28.92 15.84 12.99
C VAL A 31 28.43 17.19 13.51
N ALA A 32 28.67 18.28 12.78
CA ALA A 32 28.32 19.63 13.23
C ALA A 32 26.81 19.88 13.27
N LEU A 33 26.04 19.31 12.35
CA LEU A 33 24.61 19.62 12.20
C LEU A 33 23.69 18.58 12.86
N TRP A 34 24.17 17.37 13.17
CA TRP A 34 23.35 16.32 13.75
C TRP A 34 23.53 16.24 15.27
N PRO A 35 22.56 16.70 16.10
CA PRO A 35 22.76 16.81 17.55
C PRO A 35 23.19 15.50 18.24
N ALA A 36 22.74 14.34 17.74
CA ALA A 36 23.14 13.05 18.31
C ALA A 36 24.65 12.77 18.22
N MET A 37 25.35 13.36 17.24
CA MET A 37 26.81 13.27 17.12
C MET A 37 27.55 14.07 18.20
N TRP A 38 26.90 15.02 18.85
CA TRP A 38 27.46 15.82 19.95
C TRP A 38 27.26 15.15 21.30
N VAL A 39 26.27 14.26 21.40
CA VAL A 39 25.86 13.61 22.64
C VAL A 39 26.51 12.23 22.78
N ASP A 40 26.38 11.36 21.76
CA ASP A 40 26.93 10.01 21.77
C ASP A 40 27.24 9.55 20.33
N PRO A 41 28.37 9.98 19.73
CA PRO A 41 28.68 9.68 18.34
C PRO A 41 28.92 8.18 18.08
N LEU A 42 29.56 7.48 19.02
CA LEU A 42 29.82 6.04 18.90
C LEU A 42 28.53 5.24 19.09
N GLY A 43 27.73 5.55 20.11
CA GLY A 43 26.45 4.86 20.32
C GLY A 43 25.46 5.13 19.18
N SER A 44 25.42 6.35 18.65
CA SER A 44 24.58 6.69 17.51
C SER A 44 24.96 5.93 16.23
N LEU A 45 26.23 5.57 16.04
CA LEU A 45 26.69 4.81 14.88
C LEU A 45 26.59 3.29 15.08
N LEU A 46 26.93 2.81 16.28
CA LEU A 46 27.32 1.43 16.53
C LEU A 46 26.58 0.73 17.67
N ARG A 47 25.61 1.35 18.36
CA ARG A 47 24.87 0.62 19.43
C ARG A 47 24.21 -0.62 18.87
N ASP A 48 24.81 -1.76 19.16
CA ASP A 48 24.16 -3.06 19.09
C ASP A 48 23.38 -3.22 20.39
N CYS A 49 22.06 -3.19 20.27
CA CYS A 49 21.21 -3.67 21.33
C CYS A 49 21.22 -5.18 21.21
N GLU A 50 21.92 -5.87 22.11
CA GLU A 50 21.67 -7.30 22.31
C GLU A 50 20.20 -7.44 22.69
N THR A 51 19.33 -7.74 21.73
CA THR A 51 18.03 -8.29 22.05
C THR A 51 18.27 -9.64 22.71
N PRO A 52 17.66 -9.95 23.88
CA PRO A 52 17.69 -11.30 24.40
C PRO A 52 17.16 -12.20 23.29
N THR A 53 17.96 -13.19 22.92
CA THR A 53 17.68 -14.11 21.83
C THR A 53 16.26 -14.67 21.95
N ALA A 54 15.38 -14.32 21.02
CA ALA A 54 14.14 -15.04 20.76
C ALA A 54 14.37 -16.55 20.42
N ALA A 55 15.63 -16.98 20.34
CA ALA A 55 16.05 -18.37 20.23
C ALA A 55 15.82 -19.20 21.52
N THR A 56 15.51 -18.60 22.68
CA THR A 56 15.04 -19.34 23.86
C THR A 56 13.51 -19.36 24.00
N ALA A 57 12.79 -18.43 23.36
CA ALA A 57 11.31 -18.37 23.42
C ALA A 57 10.60 -19.33 22.45
N LEU A 58 11.30 -19.83 21.42
CA LEU A 58 10.75 -20.82 20.47
C LEU A 58 11.04 -22.28 20.87
N ALA A 59 11.70 -22.53 22.00
CA ALA A 59 11.98 -23.87 22.51
C ALA A 59 10.94 -24.40 23.52
N GLU A 60 10.02 -23.55 24.01
CA GLU A 60 8.99 -23.95 24.99
C GLU A 60 7.59 -23.40 24.64
N ALA A 61 7.26 -23.23 23.35
CA ALA A 61 5.91 -22.88 22.93
C ALA A 61 5.01 -24.12 22.83
N GLY A 62 4.74 -24.73 23.98
CA GLY A 62 3.59 -25.58 24.22
C GLY A 62 2.61 -24.84 25.11
N THR A 63 1.48 -24.42 24.54
CA THR A 63 0.21 -24.03 25.20
C THR A 63 0.01 -22.62 25.79
N ALA A 64 -1.20 -22.12 25.51
CA ALA A 64 -2.07 -21.17 26.23
C ALA A 64 -1.65 -19.72 26.53
N ASP A 65 -0.37 -19.36 26.73
CA ASP A 65 -0.05 -18.01 27.21
C ASP A 65 0.22 -16.94 26.12
N ALA A 66 0.04 -17.29 24.84
CA ALA A 66 0.26 -16.37 23.72
C ALA A 66 -0.79 -15.24 23.61
N VAL A 67 -1.90 -15.34 24.34
CA VAL A 67 -2.98 -14.32 24.34
C VAL A 67 -2.71 -13.23 25.39
N ALA A 68 -2.10 -13.57 26.53
CA ALA A 68 -1.77 -12.60 27.57
C ALA A 68 -0.60 -11.67 27.16
N ALA A 69 0.33 -12.15 26.32
CA ALA A 69 1.44 -11.33 25.83
C ALA A 69 1.02 -10.28 24.77
N ALA A 70 -0.13 -10.46 24.12
CA ALA A 70 -0.65 -9.52 23.12
C ALA A 70 -1.40 -8.33 23.77
N GLU A 71 -1.97 -8.51 24.97
CA GLU A 71 -2.72 -7.47 25.69
C GLU A 71 -1.85 -6.65 26.67
N ALA A 72 -0.63 -7.10 26.98
CA ALA A 72 0.33 -6.35 27.81
C ALA A 72 1.24 -5.39 26.99
N GLY A 73 1.00 -5.21 25.69
CA GLY A 73 1.81 -4.36 24.80
C GLY A 73 1.41 -2.88 24.76
N ALA A 74 0.50 -2.45 25.65
CA ALA A 74 -0.06 -1.09 25.68
C ALA A 74 0.12 -0.45 27.07
N ASP A 75 1.36 -0.40 27.54
CA ASP A 75 1.90 0.61 28.47
C ASP A 75 3.27 0.08 28.93
N ASP A 76 4.36 0.57 28.31
CA ASP A 76 5.68 0.76 28.93
C ASP A 76 6.68 1.19 27.85
N ASP A 77 6.79 2.51 27.68
CA ASP A 77 7.75 3.22 26.83
C ASP A 77 9.13 3.38 27.54
N GLU A 78 9.49 2.45 28.43
CA GLU A 78 10.77 2.47 29.15
C GLU A 78 11.65 1.27 28.76
N GLY A 79 12.48 1.46 27.72
CA GLY A 79 13.60 0.56 27.44
C GLY A 79 13.86 0.22 25.98
N ALA A 80 13.25 0.91 25.01
CA ALA A 80 13.60 0.72 23.60
C ALA A 80 15.04 1.19 23.36
N CYS A 81 15.99 0.26 23.43
CA CYS A 81 17.36 0.48 23.03
C CYS A 81 17.37 0.86 21.54
N ASN A 82 17.64 2.13 21.24
CA ASN A 82 17.77 2.61 19.87
C ASN A 82 19.05 2.02 19.26
N SER A 83 18.89 1.09 18.32
CA SER A 83 20.00 0.53 17.56
C SER A 83 20.73 1.62 16.78
N GLY A 84 22.06 1.54 16.75
CA GLY A 84 22.92 2.47 16.01
C GLY A 84 22.56 2.48 14.53
N VAL A 85 22.80 3.62 13.87
CA VAL A 85 22.39 3.86 12.47
C VAL A 85 22.88 2.76 11.52
N LEU A 86 24.10 2.23 11.71
CA LEU A 86 24.65 1.18 10.85
C LEU A 86 23.95 -0.17 11.05
N VAL A 87 23.65 -0.51 12.29
CA VAL A 87 22.93 -1.73 12.68
C VAL A 87 21.51 -1.68 12.11
N LYS A 88 20.83 -0.54 12.26
CA LYS A 88 19.50 -0.31 11.70
C LYS A 88 19.50 -0.31 10.17
N LEU A 89 20.53 0.24 9.53
CA LEU A 89 20.71 0.17 8.07
C LEU A 89 20.81 -1.27 7.57
N LEU A 90 21.58 -2.12 8.25
CA LEU A 90 21.72 -3.52 7.89
C LEU A 90 20.43 -4.31 8.21
N ALA A 91 19.83 -4.09 9.38
CA ALA A 91 18.65 -4.80 9.85
C ALA A 91 17.37 -4.41 9.08
N GLU A 92 17.18 -3.13 8.71
CA GLU A 92 15.98 -2.68 7.99
C GLU A 92 16.18 -2.57 6.48
N GLY A 93 17.38 -2.26 6.01
CA GLY A 93 17.69 -2.11 4.59
C GLY A 93 17.99 -3.44 3.88
N GLY A 94 18.54 -4.41 4.62
CA GLY A 94 18.87 -5.74 4.10
C GLY A 94 17.70 -6.72 4.07
N VAL A 95 16.65 -6.47 4.85
CA VAL A 95 15.48 -7.36 4.94
C VAL A 95 14.43 -6.95 3.90
N PRO A 96 13.77 -7.92 3.23
CA PRO A 96 12.63 -7.65 2.36
C PRO A 96 11.56 -6.79 3.06
N HIS A 97 10.75 -6.08 2.27
CA HIS A 97 9.60 -5.39 2.85
C HIS A 97 8.71 -6.42 3.55
N GLN A 98 8.28 -6.14 4.79
CA GLN A 98 7.42 -7.03 5.59
C GLN A 98 6.12 -7.45 4.89
N ASN A 99 5.69 -6.69 3.88
CA ASN A 99 4.48 -6.93 3.10
C ASN A 99 4.78 -7.62 1.76
N GLY A 100 6.01 -8.08 1.54
CA GLY A 100 6.50 -8.51 0.25
C GLY A 100 6.49 -7.41 -0.82
N ASN A 101 6.79 -7.79 -2.04
CA ASN A 101 6.80 -6.94 -3.22
C ASN A 101 6.16 -7.67 -4.40
N TYR A 102 5.96 -6.96 -5.51
CA TYR A 102 5.51 -7.54 -6.77
C TYR A 102 6.42 -7.07 -7.89
N PHE A 103 6.90 -8.01 -8.71
CA PHE A 103 7.74 -7.67 -9.84
C PHE A 103 7.62 -8.71 -10.95
N MET A 104 7.43 -8.23 -12.18
CA MET A 104 7.33 -9.07 -13.40
C MET A 104 6.33 -10.23 -13.27
N GLY A 105 5.08 -9.92 -12.91
CA GLY A 105 3.99 -10.89 -12.94
C GLY A 105 3.80 -11.70 -11.65
N ARG A 106 4.68 -11.56 -10.66
CA ARG A 106 4.69 -12.43 -9.47
C ARG A 106 4.99 -11.70 -8.15
N PRO A 107 4.44 -12.18 -7.02
CA PRO A 107 4.87 -11.75 -5.69
C PRO A 107 6.31 -12.20 -5.45
N VAL A 108 7.16 -11.30 -4.95
CA VAL A 108 8.58 -11.56 -4.67
C VAL A 108 9.01 -10.84 -3.40
N ALA A 109 9.93 -11.43 -2.64
CA ALA A 109 10.55 -10.78 -1.50
C ALA A 109 11.58 -9.71 -1.94
N ASP A 110 12.42 -10.06 -2.93
CA ASP A 110 13.37 -9.15 -3.58
C ASP A 110 13.13 -9.11 -5.09
N PRO A 111 12.76 -7.94 -5.66
CA PRO A 111 12.66 -7.74 -7.10
C PRO A 111 13.95 -7.91 -7.91
N GLY A 112 15.12 -7.83 -7.25
CA GLY A 112 16.43 -7.94 -7.88
C GLY A 112 16.90 -6.68 -8.63
N PRO A 113 17.98 -6.78 -9.42
CA PRO A 113 18.71 -5.63 -9.94
C PRO A 113 17.98 -4.88 -11.08
N PHE A 114 17.03 -5.52 -11.74
CA PHE A 114 16.28 -4.91 -12.85
C PHE A 114 15.14 -3.99 -12.39
N PHE A 115 14.84 -3.95 -11.08
CA PHE A 115 13.75 -3.16 -10.54
C PHE A 115 13.86 -1.67 -10.89
N TYR A 116 14.95 -1.00 -10.50
CA TYR A 116 15.09 0.43 -10.75
C TYR A 116 15.22 0.80 -12.24
N PRO A 117 15.97 0.06 -13.09
CA PRO A 117 15.96 0.30 -14.52
C PRO A 117 14.55 0.26 -15.13
N LEU A 118 13.74 -0.76 -14.83
CA LEU A 118 12.37 -0.83 -15.34
C LEU A 118 11.48 0.24 -14.73
N ALA A 119 11.61 0.51 -13.43
CA ALA A 119 10.86 1.56 -12.78
C ALA A 119 11.14 2.93 -13.41
N ILE A 120 12.39 3.25 -13.77
CA ILE A 120 12.74 4.49 -14.50
C ILE A 120 12.03 4.54 -15.85
N LEU A 121 12.03 3.44 -16.62
CA LEU A 121 11.38 3.39 -17.92
C LEU A 121 9.87 3.64 -17.83
N PHE A 122 9.21 3.02 -16.84
CA PHE A 122 7.78 3.16 -16.59
C PHE A 122 7.41 4.50 -15.94
N ARG A 123 8.25 5.08 -15.08
CA ARG A 123 7.98 6.34 -14.38
C ARG A 123 8.44 7.59 -15.14
N SER A 124 9.17 7.43 -16.24
CA SER A 124 9.63 8.56 -17.06
C SER A 124 8.70 8.81 -18.25
N SER A 125 8.50 10.08 -18.60
CA SER A 125 7.82 10.45 -19.84
C SER A 125 8.62 10.04 -21.08
N PRO A 126 7.96 9.83 -22.24
CA PRO A 126 8.66 9.63 -23.52
C PRO A 126 9.71 10.70 -23.80
N TRP A 127 9.41 11.96 -23.46
CA TRP A 127 10.33 13.09 -23.59
C TRP A 127 11.51 13.02 -22.64
N ALA A 128 11.29 12.62 -21.39
CA ALA A 128 12.36 12.41 -20.43
C ALA A 128 13.31 11.28 -20.89
N LEU A 129 12.77 10.18 -21.43
CA LEU A 129 13.59 9.11 -21.99
C LEU A 129 14.37 9.56 -23.23
N LEU A 130 13.73 10.30 -24.15
CA LEU A 130 14.40 10.86 -25.31
C LEU A 130 15.53 11.81 -24.90
N GLY A 131 15.26 12.72 -23.96
CA GLY A 131 16.27 13.62 -23.41
C GLY A 131 17.41 12.85 -22.73
N LEU A 132 17.11 11.76 -22.01
CA LEU A 132 18.13 10.92 -21.38
C LEU A 132 19.00 10.21 -22.42
N LEU A 133 18.43 9.70 -23.51
CA LEU A 133 19.19 9.13 -24.63
C LEU A 133 20.13 10.17 -25.26
N LEU A 134 19.65 11.41 -25.43
CA LEU A 134 20.45 12.53 -25.92
C LEU A 134 21.55 12.92 -24.93
N ALA A 135 21.28 12.90 -23.62
CA ALA A 135 22.24 13.18 -22.55
C ALA A 135 23.36 12.13 -22.51
N LEU A 136 23.01 10.85 -22.68
CA LEU A 136 23.98 9.75 -22.80
C LEU A 136 24.85 9.91 -24.05
N GLY A 137 24.27 10.33 -25.18
CA GLY A 137 25.04 10.64 -26.39
C GLY A 137 25.99 11.84 -26.21
N ALA A 138 25.49 12.92 -25.60
CA ALA A 138 26.25 14.16 -25.39
C ALA A 138 27.35 14.04 -24.34
N SER A 139 27.22 13.13 -23.37
CA SER A 139 28.21 12.90 -22.31
C SER A 139 29.42 12.08 -22.76
N ARG A 140 29.34 11.39 -23.91
CA ARG A 140 30.45 10.59 -24.45
C ARG A 140 31.68 11.46 -24.72
N PRO A 141 32.89 11.02 -24.35
CA PRO A 141 34.10 11.74 -24.70
C PRO A 141 34.20 11.83 -26.23
N ARG A 142 34.27 13.04 -26.78
CA ARG A 142 34.59 13.21 -28.20
C ARG A 142 35.99 12.63 -28.41
N TRP A 143 36.09 11.57 -29.20
CA TRP A 143 37.40 11.09 -29.65
C TRP A 143 38.08 12.26 -30.38
N PRO A 144 39.37 12.57 -30.13
CA PRO A 144 40.08 13.67 -30.80
C PRO A 144 40.29 13.48 -32.32
N ALA A 145 39.53 12.61 -32.98
CA ALA A 145 39.62 12.27 -34.39
C ALA A 145 38.42 12.86 -35.15
N ALA A 146 38.27 14.18 -35.09
CA ALA A 146 37.60 14.99 -36.10
C ALA A 146 37.69 16.48 -35.72
N ARG A 147 38.92 16.98 -35.55
CA ARG A 147 39.21 18.41 -35.81
C ARG A 147 39.68 18.60 -37.26
N ARG A 148 39.13 17.83 -38.19
CA ARG A 148 39.39 18.00 -39.63
C ARG A 148 38.09 17.86 -40.42
N SER A 149 37.64 19.03 -40.86
CA SER A 149 36.97 19.31 -42.13
C SER A 149 35.56 18.76 -42.38
N ALA A 150 34.80 19.63 -43.07
CA ALA A 150 33.46 19.47 -43.63
C ALA A 150 32.31 19.52 -42.61
N ALA A 151 31.88 20.74 -42.33
CA ALA A 151 30.47 21.01 -42.08
C ALA A 151 29.66 20.54 -43.30
N GLU A 152 29.05 19.37 -43.21
CA GLU A 152 27.88 19.00 -43.99
C GLU A 152 26.67 19.73 -43.40
N PRO A 153 25.98 20.59 -44.16
CA PRO A 153 24.79 21.29 -43.69
C PRO A 153 23.59 20.34 -43.72
N GLY A 154 23.29 19.68 -42.60
CA GLY A 154 22.08 18.84 -42.54
C GLY A 154 21.72 18.25 -41.17
N ALA A 155 22.67 18.03 -40.27
CA ALA A 155 22.39 17.49 -38.94
C ALA A 155 22.91 18.44 -37.86
N ALA A 156 22.07 19.41 -37.46
CA ALA A 156 22.35 20.34 -36.37
C ALA A 156 22.33 19.63 -35.01
N ALA A 157 23.35 18.82 -34.72
CA ALA A 157 23.64 18.44 -33.35
C ALA A 157 24.34 19.64 -32.69
N VAL A 158 23.57 20.52 -32.05
CA VAL A 158 24.13 21.60 -31.22
C VAL A 158 25.11 20.96 -30.23
N PRO A 159 26.43 21.20 -30.36
CA PRO A 159 27.40 20.58 -29.49
C PRO A 159 27.26 21.19 -28.10
N ALA A 160 27.04 20.35 -27.09
CA ALA A 160 27.02 20.79 -25.70
C ALA A 160 28.37 21.45 -25.34
N ASP A 161 28.30 22.55 -24.58
CA ASP A 161 29.48 23.26 -24.09
C ASP A 161 30.28 22.38 -23.12
N ALA A 162 31.55 22.74 -22.86
CA ALA A 162 32.41 21.94 -21.99
C ALA A 162 31.84 21.81 -20.56
N ASP A 163 31.24 22.88 -20.06
CA ASP A 163 30.61 22.94 -18.74
C ASP A 163 29.30 22.15 -18.71
N GLU A 164 28.49 22.20 -19.76
CA GLU A 164 27.29 21.37 -19.90
C GLU A 164 27.64 19.87 -19.95
N GLN A 165 28.68 19.49 -20.70
CA GLN A 165 29.13 18.09 -20.75
C GLN A 165 29.60 17.60 -19.38
N LEU A 166 30.26 18.48 -18.61
CA LEU A 166 30.69 18.17 -17.25
C LEU A 166 29.48 18.00 -16.32
N ALA A 167 28.50 18.91 -16.39
CA ALA A 167 27.27 18.85 -15.62
C ALA A 167 26.47 17.57 -15.93
N LEU A 168 26.28 17.24 -17.22
CA LEU A 168 25.62 16.00 -17.65
C LEU A 168 26.31 14.77 -17.08
N ARG A 169 27.65 14.71 -17.13
CA ARG A 169 28.42 13.59 -16.56
C ARG A 169 28.21 13.47 -15.06
N TRP A 170 28.22 14.58 -14.32
CA TRP A 170 28.01 14.55 -12.87
C TRP A 170 26.59 14.14 -12.50
N LEU A 171 25.56 14.66 -13.18
CA LEU A 171 24.17 14.27 -12.95
C LEU A 171 23.95 12.77 -13.23
N LEU A 172 24.46 12.27 -14.36
CA LEU A 172 24.34 10.86 -14.74
C LEU A 172 25.15 9.96 -13.79
N ALA A 173 26.38 10.37 -13.43
CA ALA A 173 27.21 9.61 -12.51
C ALA A 173 26.61 9.56 -11.10
N TRP A 174 26.09 10.69 -10.61
CA TRP A 174 25.41 10.75 -9.32
C TRP A 174 24.16 9.88 -9.31
N ALA A 175 23.30 9.99 -10.33
CA ALA A 175 22.10 9.15 -10.44
C ALA A 175 22.47 7.66 -10.48
N LEU A 176 23.50 7.30 -11.27
CA LEU A 176 23.99 5.93 -11.35
C LEU A 176 24.50 5.43 -10.00
N VAL A 177 25.36 6.18 -9.31
CA VAL A 177 25.89 5.81 -7.99
C VAL A 177 24.75 5.66 -6.99
N PHE A 178 23.81 6.61 -6.95
CA PHE A 178 22.66 6.55 -6.06
C PHE A 178 21.82 5.29 -6.28
N LEU A 179 21.51 4.95 -7.54
CA LEU A 179 20.77 3.73 -7.88
C LEU A 179 21.56 2.46 -7.57
N LEU A 180 22.88 2.46 -7.80
CA LEU A 180 23.75 1.34 -7.45
C LEU A 180 23.81 1.11 -5.93
N LEU A 181 23.72 2.16 -5.12
CA LEU A 181 23.64 2.03 -3.66
C LEU A 181 22.28 1.48 -3.19
N LEU A 182 21.19 1.82 -3.88
CA LEU A 182 19.86 1.29 -3.56
C LEU A 182 19.65 -0.16 -4.03
N THR A 183 20.35 -0.59 -5.09
CA THR A 183 20.09 -1.87 -5.77
C THR A 183 20.32 -3.12 -4.89
N PRO A 184 21.35 -3.17 -4.01
CA PRO A 184 21.57 -4.32 -3.14
C PRO A 184 20.47 -4.57 -2.10
N GLY A 185 19.76 -3.53 -1.66
CA GLY A 185 18.75 -3.67 -0.60
C GLY A 185 17.51 -4.43 -1.08
N ALA A 186 17.05 -5.43 -0.33
CA ALA A 186 15.86 -6.21 -0.68
C ALA A 186 14.56 -5.37 -0.61
N LYS A 187 14.55 -4.34 0.25
CA LYS A 187 13.46 -3.37 0.38
C LYS A 187 13.49 -2.35 -0.75
N LYS A 188 12.80 -2.64 -1.85
CA LYS A 188 12.75 -1.80 -3.05
C LYS A 188 11.37 -1.17 -3.27
N MET A 189 11.33 0.14 -3.46
CA MET A 189 10.13 0.88 -3.85
C MET A 189 10.52 1.94 -4.87
N ASP A 190 9.67 2.15 -5.87
CA ASP A 190 9.93 3.09 -6.97
C ASP A 190 10.08 4.54 -6.49
N ARG A 191 9.43 4.94 -5.40
CA ARG A 191 9.66 6.26 -4.79
C ARG A 191 11.07 6.47 -4.23
N TYR A 192 11.82 5.41 -3.94
CA TYR A 192 13.20 5.54 -3.44
C TYR A 192 14.16 6.09 -4.49
N MET A 193 13.87 5.90 -5.78
CA MET A 193 14.65 6.51 -6.86
C MET A 193 14.25 7.96 -7.15
N LEU A 194 13.34 8.59 -6.40
CA LEU A 194 12.92 9.97 -6.67
C LEU A 194 14.09 10.97 -6.78
N PRO A 195 15.13 10.91 -5.91
CA PRO A 195 16.30 11.76 -6.07
C PRO A 195 17.04 11.50 -7.39
N ALA A 196 17.25 10.23 -7.75
CA ALA A 196 17.84 9.86 -9.05
C ALA A 196 16.99 10.34 -10.23
N LEU A 197 15.66 10.23 -10.16
CA LEU A 197 14.74 10.74 -11.19
C LEU A 197 14.89 12.25 -11.38
N MET A 198 15.10 13.03 -10.32
CA MET A 198 15.35 14.47 -10.44
C MET A 198 16.64 14.77 -11.23
N ALA A 199 17.73 14.06 -10.93
CA ALA A 199 18.99 14.24 -11.66
C ALA A 199 18.89 13.76 -13.12
N LEU A 200 18.21 12.64 -13.38
CA LEU A 200 17.95 12.15 -14.73
C LEU A 200 17.06 13.09 -15.54
N ALA A 201 16.01 13.66 -14.91
CA ALA A 201 15.13 14.64 -15.53
C ALA A 201 15.88 15.95 -15.86
N ALA A 202 16.75 16.43 -14.96
CA ALA A 202 17.60 17.58 -15.21
C ALA A 202 18.57 17.32 -16.39
N ALA A 203 19.24 16.16 -16.41
CA ALA A 203 20.12 15.78 -17.50
C ALA A 203 19.37 15.67 -18.84
N ALA A 204 18.16 15.09 -18.81
CA ALA A 204 17.29 15.01 -19.97
C ALA A 204 16.88 16.40 -20.47
N GLY A 205 16.53 17.32 -19.58
CA GLY A 205 16.17 18.71 -19.91
C GLY A 205 17.33 19.49 -20.54
N ILE A 206 18.53 19.41 -19.95
CA ILE A 206 19.76 20.03 -20.49
C ILE A 206 20.04 19.53 -21.90
N ALA A 207 19.90 18.23 -22.15
CA ALA A 207 20.18 17.67 -23.47
C ALA A 207 19.06 17.93 -24.49
N LEU A 208 17.80 17.90 -24.09
CA LEU A 208 16.66 17.98 -25.01
C LEU A 208 16.36 19.42 -25.44
N THR A 209 16.41 20.38 -24.51
CA THR A 209 15.92 21.75 -24.71
C THR A 209 16.60 22.51 -25.86
N PRO A 210 17.95 22.52 -25.98
CA PRO A 210 18.61 23.24 -27.07
C PRO A 210 18.30 22.66 -28.45
N ARG A 211 18.09 21.34 -28.53
CA ARG A 211 17.76 20.63 -29.77
C ARG A 211 16.33 20.89 -30.22
N LEU A 212 15.40 20.92 -29.26
CA LEU A 212 14.02 21.32 -29.54
C LEU A 212 13.95 22.77 -30.01
N ALA A 213 14.64 23.68 -29.34
CA ALA A 213 14.70 25.09 -29.74
C ALA A 213 15.26 25.25 -31.16
N ALA A 214 16.40 24.60 -31.47
CA ALA A 214 17.01 24.65 -32.80
C ALA A 214 16.11 24.04 -33.90
N GLY A 215 15.44 22.92 -33.60
CA GLY A 215 14.51 22.28 -34.53
C GLY A 215 13.28 23.15 -34.84
N LEU A 216 12.73 23.79 -33.81
CA LEU A 216 11.62 24.74 -33.96
C LEU A 216 12.03 25.97 -34.76
N ASP A 217 13.21 26.54 -34.50
CA ASP A 217 13.75 27.65 -35.28
C ASP A 217 13.88 27.30 -36.76
N GLY A 218 14.39 26.10 -37.06
CA GLY A 218 14.48 25.58 -38.43
C GLY A 218 13.11 25.48 -39.09
N LEU A 219 12.13 24.89 -38.40
CA LEU A 219 10.76 24.74 -38.89
C LEU A 219 10.08 26.11 -39.12
N MET A 220 10.25 27.05 -38.20
CA MET A 220 9.64 28.38 -38.29
C MET A 220 10.22 29.22 -39.44
N ARG A 221 11.53 29.07 -39.70
CA ARG A 221 12.17 29.63 -40.90
C ARG A 221 11.61 29.04 -42.19
N LEU A 222 11.38 27.72 -42.24
CA LEU A 222 10.75 27.05 -43.39
C LEU A 222 9.32 27.54 -43.63
N LEU A 223 8.57 27.80 -42.56
CA LEU A 223 7.19 28.30 -42.62
C LEU A 223 7.09 29.83 -42.80
N GLY A 224 8.20 30.54 -42.97
CA GLY A 224 8.22 31.99 -43.18
C GLY A 224 7.74 32.82 -41.97
N ARG A 225 7.70 32.24 -40.77
CA ARG A 225 7.17 32.88 -39.56
C ARG A 225 8.31 33.27 -38.61
N ARG A 226 8.27 34.50 -38.08
CA ARG A 226 9.24 35.00 -37.09
C ARG A 226 8.63 34.97 -35.68
N LEU A 227 8.55 33.80 -35.07
CA LEU A 227 8.48 33.73 -33.60
C LEU A 227 9.93 33.62 -33.09
N GLY A 228 10.26 34.32 -32.00
CA GLY A 228 11.56 34.14 -31.37
C GLY A 228 11.73 32.71 -30.84
N PRO A 229 12.96 32.15 -30.80
CA PRO A 229 13.24 30.78 -30.34
C PRO A 229 12.60 30.42 -29.00
N SER A 230 12.61 31.39 -28.07
CA SER A 230 12.01 31.28 -26.74
C SER A 230 10.49 31.16 -26.78
N ALA A 231 9.81 31.83 -27.72
CA ALA A 231 8.36 31.72 -27.89
C ALA A 231 7.94 30.40 -28.54
N GLY A 232 8.73 29.88 -29.49
CA GLY A 232 8.49 28.57 -30.09
C GLY A 232 8.69 27.43 -29.08
N LEU A 233 9.79 27.47 -28.32
CA LEU A 233 10.06 26.50 -27.26
C LEU A 233 8.98 26.54 -26.18
N ALA A 234 8.57 27.74 -25.73
CA ALA A 234 7.48 27.89 -24.77
C ALA A 234 6.17 27.31 -25.31
N ALA A 235 5.85 27.51 -26.60
CA ALA A 235 4.65 26.92 -27.22
C ALA A 235 4.72 25.40 -27.30
N LEU A 236 5.88 24.81 -27.63
CA LEU A 236 6.07 23.36 -27.66
C LEU A 236 6.01 22.74 -26.27
N LEU A 237 6.66 23.35 -25.27
CA LEU A 237 6.59 22.89 -23.88
C LEU A 237 5.17 23.02 -23.33
N SER A 238 4.45 24.08 -23.69
CA SER A 238 3.04 24.25 -23.36
C SER A 238 2.17 23.18 -24.05
N LEU A 239 2.44 22.87 -25.32
CA LEU A 239 1.74 21.80 -26.04
C LEU A 239 2.04 20.42 -25.45
N ALA A 240 3.29 20.15 -25.06
CA ALA A 240 3.69 18.91 -24.40
C ALA A 240 3.06 18.77 -23.01
N LEU A 241 2.97 19.87 -22.26
CA LEU A 241 2.27 19.92 -20.97
C LEU A 241 0.77 19.70 -21.16
N VAL A 242 0.13 20.38 -22.11
CA VAL A 242 -1.30 20.22 -22.42
C VAL A 242 -1.58 18.80 -22.91
N ALA A 243 -0.77 18.26 -23.81
CA ALA A 243 -0.90 16.87 -24.27
C ALA A 243 -0.69 15.87 -23.13
N GLY A 244 0.23 16.15 -22.20
CA GLY A 244 0.42 15.35 -20.99
C GLY A 244 -0.78 15.41 -20.04
N LEU A 245 -1.36 16.59 -19.82
CA LEU A 245 -2.56 16.80 -19.00
C LEU A 245 -3.81 16.16 -19.62
N GLU A 246 -3.95 16.23 -20.95
CA GLU A 246 -5.03 15.59 -21.72
C GLU A 246 -4.87 14.06 -21.75
N ALA A 247 -3.66 13.54 -21.97
CA ALA A 247 -3.39 12.10 -21.98
C ALA A 247 -3.61 11.45 -20.61
N SER A 248 -3.40 12.19 -19.52
CA SER A 248 -3.79 11.76 -18.18
C SER A 248 -5.31 11.71 -18.02
N GLY A 249 -6.06 12.57 -18.70
CA GLY A 249 -7.52 12.66 -18.57
C GLY A 249 -7.96 13.27 -17.23
N PRO A 250 -9.20 13.81 -17.14
CA PRO A 250 -9.66 14.54 -15.96
C PRO A 250 -9.72 13.67 -14.70
N ARG A 251 -10.00 12.37 -14.84
CA ARG A 251 -10.06 11.40 -13.73
C ARG A 251 -8.70 11.03 -13.15
N ALA A 252 -7.59 11.30 -13.85
CA ALA A 252 -6.25 10.98 -13.35
C ALA A 252 -5.52 12.15 -12.70
N ARG A 253 -6.03 13.38 -12.90
CA ARG A 253 -5.49 14.59 -12.29
C ARG A 253 -5.34 14.48 -10.76
N PRO A 254 -6.29 13.87 -10.01
CA PRO A 254 -6.10 13.68 -8.57
C PRO A 254 -5.15 12.52 -8.22
N TYR A 255 -4.73 11.69 -9.18
CA TYR A 255 -3.92 10.48 -8.94
C TYR A 255 -2.61 10.46 -9.74
N PRO A 256 -1.72 11.44 -9.58
CA PRO A 256 -0.48 11.54 -10.38
C PRO A 256 0.44 10.32 -10.24
N LEU A 257 0.40 9.64 -9.09
CA LEU A 257 1.17 8.43 -8.84
C LEU A 257 0.68 7.19 -9.61
N THR A 258 -0.47 7.26 -10.28
CA THR A 258 -0.97 6.18 -11.17
C THR A 258 -0.60 6.40 -12.64
N TRP A 259 0.18 7.44 -12.94
CA TRP A 259 0.70 7.69 -14.28
C TRP A 259 1.93 6.80 -14.56
N TYR A 260 1.93 6.19 -15.74
CA TYR A 260 3.01 5.37 -16.27
C TYR A 260 3.20 5.63 -17.77
N ASN A 261 4.40 5.36 -18.27
CA ASN A 261 4.82 5.65 -19.63
C ASN A 261 3.93 4.95 -20.69
N PRO A 262 3.20 5.70 -21.55
CA PRO A 262 2.30 5.12 -22.54
C PRO A 262 3.03 4.28 -23.60
N LEU A 263 4.31 4.54 -23.88
CA LEU A 263 5.10 3.74 -24.83
C LEU A 263 5.35 2.31 -24.34
N LEU A 264 5.19 2.07 -23.04
CA LEU A 264 5.35 0.76 -22.41
C LEU A 264 3.99 0.13 -22.06
N GLY A 265 2.90 0.62 -22.66
CA GLY A 265 1.53 0.18 -22.37
C GLY A 265 0.87 0.92 -21.20
N GLY A 266 1.48 2.00 -20.69
CA GLY A 266 0.91 2.83 -19.64
C GLY A 266 0.64 2.04 -18.36
N SER A 267 -0.47 2.34 -17.71
CA SER A 267 -0.84 1.74 -16.43
C SER A 267 -1.05 0.21 -16.53
N ARG A 268 -1.63 -0.28 -17.63
CA ARG A 268 -1.77 -1.73 -17.90
C ARG A 268 -0.44 -2.43 -18.13
N GLY A 269 0.50 -1.77 -18.81
CA GLY A 269 1.86 -2.28 -18.96
C GLY A 269 2.57 -2.39 -17.61
N ALA A 270 2.43 -1.36 -16.78
CA ALA A 270 3.02 -1.32 -15.44
C ALA A 270 2.41 -2.36 -14.50
N GLU A 271 1.12 -2.67 -14.63
CA GLU A 271 0.41 -3.66 -13.79
C GLU A 271 1.08 -5.03 -13.78
N SER A 272 1.66 -5.45 -14.91
CA SER A 272 2.36 -6.75 -15.00
C SER A 272 3.82 -6.69 -14.57
N VAL A 273 4.37 -5.50 -14.28
CA VAL A 273 5.80 -5.32 -14.03
C VAL A 273 6.10 -4.77 -12.64
N LEU A 274 5.34 -3.78 -12.18
CA LEU A 274 5.61 -3.04 -10.95
C LEU A 274 4.46 -3.22 -9.95
N LEU A 275 4.79 -3.16 -8.67
CA LEU A 275 3.79 -3.01 -7.62
C LEU A 275 3.06 -1.67 -7.81
N ILE A 276 1.74 -1.72 -7.88
CA ILE A 276 0.88 -0.55 -8.04
C ILE A 276 0.03 -0.36 -6.79
N GLY A 277 -0.06 0.90 -6.37
CA GLY A 277 -1.02 1.33 -5.36
C GLY A 277 -0.37 1.69 -4.02
N TRP A 278 -0.59 2.93 -3.62
CA TRP A 278 -0.14 3.58 -2.40
C TRP A 278 -1.27 4.16 -1.55
N GLY A 279 -2.50 4.04 -2.04
CA GLY A 279 -3.72 4.51 -1.39
C GLY A 279 -4.71 5.08 -2.41
N GLU A 280 -4.32 5.21 -3.67
CA GLU A 280 -5.17 5.75 -4.73
C GLU A 280 -6.36 4.84 -4.99
N GLY A 281 -7.57 5.41 -4.92
CA GLY A 281 -8.82 4.70 -5.09
C GLY A 281 -9.55 4.37 -3.78
N TYR A 282 -8.91 4.51 -2.60
CA TYR A 282 -9.64 4.36 -1.33
C TYR A 282 -10.70 5.46 -1.14
N ASP A 283 -10.47 6.64 -1.70
CA ASP A 283 -11.46 7.71 -1.81
C ASP A 283 -12.68 7.30 -2.64
N LEU A 284 -12.47 6.57 -3.74
CA LEU A 284 -13.55 6.00 -4.56
C LEU A 284 -14.33 4.92 -3.80
N ALA A 285 -13.63 4.06 -3.04
CA ALA A 285 -14.28 3.08 -2.17
C ALA A 285 -15.09 3.76 -1.06
N ALA A 286 -14.52 4.79 -0.41
CA ALA A 286 -15.18 5.56 0.63
C ALA A 286 -16.44 6.26 0.11
N GLU A 287 -16.40 6.87 -1.08
CA GLU A 287 -17.57 7.48 -1.71
C GLU A 287 -18.70 6.46 -1.91
N PHE A 288 -18.37 5.28 -2.45
CA PHE A 288 -19.35 4.19 -2.62
C PHE A 288 -19.93 3.71 -1.28
N LEU A 289 -19.08 3.53 -0.27
CA LEU A 289 -19.48 3.05 1.06
C LEU A 289 -20.32 4.09 1.82
N ASN A 290 -19.97 5.38 1.72
CA ASN A 290 -20.71 6.48 2.32
C ASN A 290 -22.09 6.70 1.66
N ALA A 291 -22.26 6.25 0.42
CA ALA A 291 -23.55 6.25 -0.26
C ALA A 291 -24.48 5.11 0.20
N GLN A 292 -24.00 4.16 1.00
CA GLN A 292 -24.83 3.07 1.51
C GLN A 292 -25.79 3.57 2.62
N PRO A 293 -26.97 2.95 2.76
CA PRO A 293 -27.86 3.22 3.88
C PRO A 293 -27.14 2.98 5.22
N ASN A 294 -27.34 3.89 6.17
CA ASN A 294 -26.75 3.81 7.52
C ASN A 294 -25.22 3.68 7.52
N ALA A 295 -24.50 4.32 6.59
CA ALA A 295 -23.04 4.24 6.45
C ALA A 295 -22.25 4.41 7.76
N ALA A 296 -22.69 5.28 8.66
CA ALA A 296 -22.06 5.51 9.98
C ALA A 296 -22.11 4.30 10.92
N SER A 297 -23.00 3.33 10.66
CA SER A 297 -23.14 2.09 11.45
C SER A 297 -22.49 0.88 10.79
N LEU A 298 -21.94 1.04 9.58
CA LEU A 298 -21.31 -0.04 8.83
C LEU A 298 -19.86 -0.25 9.28
N GLU A 299 -19.42 -1.50 9.24
CA GLU A 299 -18.03 -1.90 9.46
C GLU A 299 -17.42 -2.48 8.19
N VAL A 300 -16.18 -2.10 7.89
CA VAL A 300 -15.48 -2.47 6.67
C VAL A 300 -14.10 -3.01 6.99
N ALA A 301 -13.79 -4.20 6.50
CA ALA A 301 -12.44 -4.74 6.57
C ALA A 301 -11.62 -4.27 5.36
N ALA A 302 -10.47 -3.63 5.63
CA ALA A 302 -9.57 -3.14 4.60
C ALA A 302 -8.12 -3.20 5.07
N ARG A 303 -7.18 -3.44 4.15
CA ARG A 303 -5.74 -3.38 4.49
C ARG A 303 -5.28 -1.94 4.75
N GLY A 304 -5.77 -0.99 3.97
CA GLY A 304 -5.43 0.42 4.06
C GLY A 304 -6.28 1.17 5.08
N VAL A 305 -6.27 0.77 6.36
CA VAL A 305 -7.04 1.44 7.41
C VAL A 305 -6.72 2.93 7.47
N ALA A 306 -5.44 3.29 7.39
CA ALA A 306 -4.99 4.69 7.38
C ALA A 306 -5.41 5.47 6.11
N ASN A 307 -5.75 4.78 5.02
CA ASN A 307 -6.17 5.40 3.77
C ASN A 307 -7.70 5.52 3.67
N LEU A 308 -8.44 4.52 4.15
CA LEU A 308 -9.90 4.46 4.08
C LEU A 308 -10.58 5.10 5.28
N GLY A 309 -10.08 4.85 6.50
CA GLY A 309 -10.70 5.25 7.75
C GLY A 309 -11.01 6.75 7.85
N PRO A 310 -10.11 7.67 7.48
CA PRO A 310 -10.40 9.10 7.50
C PRO A 310 -11.46 9.57 6.49
N LEU A 311 -11.80 8.75 5.50
CA LEU A 311 -12.71 9.09 4.39
C LEU A 311 -14.08 8.42 4.54
N PHE A 312 -14.15 7.32 5.26
CA PHE A 312 -15.36 6.53 5.46
C PHE A 312 -16.05 6.92 6.77
N ALA A 313 -17.37 7.12 6.74
CA ALA A 313 -18.16 7.54 7.89
C ALA A 313 -18.34 6.44 8.97
N GLY A 314 -18.27 5.17 8.56
CA GLY A 314 -18.38 4.02 9.46
C GLY A 314 -17.03 3.58 10.03
N ARG A 315 -16.97 2.35 10.55
CA ARG A 315 -15.76 1.79 11.16
C ARG A 315 -14.92 1.06 10.11
N THR A 316 -13.62 1.34 10.07
CA THR A 316 -12.68 0.59 9.24
C THR A 316 -11.80 -0.27 10.12
N GLU A 317 -11.86 -1.58 9.91
CA GLU A 317 -11.01 -2.57 10.59
C GLU A 317 -9.92 -3.07 9.65
N SER A 318 -8.80 -3.51 10.22
CA SER A 318 -7.75 -4.15 9.45
C SER A 318 -8.22 -5.52 8.93
N MET A 319 -7.59 -6.04 7.86
CA MET A 319 -7.93 -7.40 7.39
C MET A 319 -7.70 -8.49 8.45
N GLY A 320 -6.76 -8.30 9.38
CA GLY A 320 -6.58 -9.21 10.52
C GLY A 320 -7.67 -9.09 11.59
N GLY A 321 -8.40 -7.96 11.61
CA GLY A 321 -9.58 -7.73 12.45
C GLY A 321 -10.89 -8.08 11.75
N TYR A 322 -10.85 -8.74 10.58
CA TYR A 322 -12.05 -9.20 9.89
C TYR A 322 -12.86 -10.16 10.79
N GLN A 323 -14.15 -9.87 10.94
CA GLN A 323 -15.08 -10.68 11.71
C GLN A 323 -16.31 -10.98 10.86
N PRO A 324 -16.58 -12.26 10.48
CA PRO A 324 -17.73 -12.59 9.64
C PRO A 324 -19.07 -12.09 10.19
N GLY A 325 -19.19 -12.03 11.52
CA GLY A 325 -20.38 -11.55 12.23
C GLY A 325 -20.57 -10.04 12.24
N ARG A 326 -19.50 -9.24 12.14
CA ARG A 326 -19.55 -7.78 12.35
C ARG A 326 -19.18 -6.96 11.11
N THR A 327 -18.38 -7.50 10.20
CA THR A 327 -17.96 -6.80 8.99
C THR A 327 -19.06 -6.81 7.92
N ASP A 328 -19.53 -5.65 7.45
CA ASP A 328 -20.54 -5.55 6.38
C ASP A 328 -19.91 -5.65 4.98
N TRP A 329 -18.73 -5.04 4.80
CA TRP A 329 -18.03 -4.99 3.51
C TRP A 329 -16.56 -5.36 3.63
N VAL A 330 -16.03 -5.96 2.57
CA VAL A 330 -14.60 -6.25 2.43
C VAL A 330 -14.06 -5.44 1.27
N VAL A 331 -13.03 -4.62 1.53
CA VAL A 331 -12.35 -3.81 0.52
C VAL A 331 -11.01 -4.46 0.20
N VAL A 332 -10.93 -5.01 -1.01
CA VAL A 332 -9.70 -5.58 -1.56
C VAL A 332 -8.97 -4.53 -2.38
N TYR A 333 -7.66 -4.42 -2.20
CA TYR A 333 -6.84 -3.42 -2.89
C TYR A 333 -5.88 -4.04 -3.91
N ARG A 334 -5.54 -3.28 -4.96
CA ARG A 334 -4.65 -3.77 -6.04
C ARG A 334 -3.31 -4.31 -5.55
N SER A 335 -2.63 -3.59 -4.65
CA SER A 335 -1.33 -4.03 -4.14
C SER A 335 -1.45 -5.30 -3.29
N GLN A 336 -2.62 -5.56 -2.70
CA GLN A 336 -2.94 -6.79 -1.97
C GLN A 336 -3.10 -7.96 -2.95
N VAL A 337 -3.86 -7.76 -4.03
CA VAL A 337 -4.04 -8.77 -5.10
C VAL A 337 -2.71 -9.13 -5.75
N GLN A 338 -1.91 -8.14 -6.15
CA GLN A 338 -0.60 -8.37 -6.78
C GLN A 338 0.34 -9.19 -5.89
N ARG A 339 0.31 -8.92 -4.57
CA ARG A 339 1.20 -9.58 -3.61
C ARG A 339 0.61 -10.85 -2.98
N ARG A 340 -0.62 -11.23 -3.35
CA ARG A 340 -1.38 -12.34 -2.74
C ARG A 340 -1.41 -12.23 -1.21
N GLN A 341 -1.68 -11.04 -0.70
CA GLN A 341 -1.79 -10.84 0.74
C GLN A 341 -3.18 -11.17 1.24
N ASP A 342 -3.26 -11.72 2.45
CA ASP A 342 -4.53 -12.15 3.04
C ASP A 342 -5.23 -13.19 2.14
N GLU A 343 -4.48 -14.23 1.73
CA GLU A 343 -4.92 -15.20 0.71
C GLU A 343 -6.28 -15.85 1.00
N ALA A 344 -6.59 -16.12 2.27
CA ALA A 344 -7.88 -16.67 2.66
C ALA A 344 -9.05 -15.74 2.28
N LEU A 345 -8.90 -14.43 2.50
CA LEU A 345 -9.91 -13.43 2.12
C LEU A 345 -9.93 -13.19 0.61
N LEU A 346 -8.78 -13.22 -0.07
CA LEU A 346 -8.74 -13.17 -1.54
C LEU A 346 -9.45 -14.38 -2.16
N ALA A 347 -9.22 -15.58 -1.64
CA ALA A 347 -9.88 -16.80 -2.08
C ALA A 347 -11.39 -16.81 -1.80
N LEU A 348 -11.82 -16.08 -0.75
CA LEU A 348 -13.22 -15.93 -0.38
C LEU A 348 -13.96 -14.93 -1.28
N TYR A 349 -13.37 -13.77 -1.55
CA TYR A 349 -14.07 -12.65 -2.18
C TYR A 349 -13.60 -12.33 -3.60
N HIS A 350 -12.32 -12.45 -3.90
CA HIS A 350 -11.74 -11.95 -5.15
C HIS A 350 -11.55 -13.03 -6.21
N ASP A 351 -11.07 -14.21 -5.81
CA ASP A 351 -10.73 -15.28 -6.75
C ASP A 351 -11.97 -16.08 -7.23
N ARG A 352 -13.14 -15.87 -6.60
CA ARG A 352 -14.38 -16.57 -6.93
C ARG A 352 -15.11 -15.90 -8.10
N PRO A 353 -15.32 -16.60 -9.23
CA PRO A 353 -15.99 -16.02 -10.40
C PRO A 353 -17.47 -15.65 -10.18
N SER A 354 -18.13 -16.23 -9.16
CA SER A 354 -19.53 -15.95 -8.80
C SER A 354 -19.70 -14.59 -8.11
N ASP A 355 -18.65 -14.09 -7.49
CA ASP A 355 -18.73 -12.95 -6.58
C ASP A 355 -18.35 -11.69 -7.35
N LYS A 356 -19.34 -11.08 -8.00
CA LYS A 356 -19.14 -9.77 -8.61
C LYS A 356 -19.01 -8.75 -7.50
N ALA A 357 -17.87 -8.07 -7.44
CA ALA A 357 -17.68 -6.90 -6.59
C ALA A 357 -18.87 -5.94 -6.79
N ALA A 358 -19.46 -5.47 -5.69
CA ALA A 358 -20.54 -4.50 -5.73
C ALA A 358 -20.05 -3.17 -6.32
N TYR A 359 -18.77 -2.86 -6.13
CA TYR A 359 -18.11 -1.72 -6.72
C TYR A 359 -16.66 -2.01 -7.10
N VAL A 360 -16.22 -1.43 -8.21
CA VAL A 360 -14.82 -1.46 -8.66
C VAL A 360 -14.37 -0.04 -8.96
N GLY A 361 -13.46 0.48 -8.14
CA GLY A 361 -12.88 1.80 -8.32
C GLY A 361 -11.75 1.74 -9.35
N ARG A 362 -11.90 2.51 -10.44
CA ARG A 362 -10.97 2.49 -11.58
C ARG A 362 -10.24 3.79 -11.75
N ILE A 363 -8.91 3.71 -11.87
CA ILE A 363 -8.04 4.86 -12.15
C ILE A 363 -7.17 4.50 -13.36
N ASN A 364 -7.17 5.34 -14.41
CA ASN A 364 -6.37 5.10 -15.63
C ASN A 364 -6.57 3.72 -16.28
N GLY A 365 -7.80 3.18 -16.21
CA GLY A 365 -8.13 1.86 -16.74
C GLY A 365 -7.54 0.69 -15.93
N LEU A 366 -7.04 0.95 -14.73
CA LEU A 366 -6.70 -0.05 -13.72
C LEU A 366 -7.80 -0.14 -12.67
N ASP A 367 -8.17 -1.37 -12.33
CA ASP A 367 -9.05 -1.68 -11.20
C ASP A 367 -8.23 -1.56 -9.92
N MET A 368 -8.40 -0.48 -9.15
CA MET A 368 -7.54 -0.16 -7.99
C MET A 368 -8.08 -0.74 -6.69
N VAL A 369 -9.40 -0.68 -6.52
CA VAL A 369 -10.13 -1.17 -5.34
C VAL A 369 -11.34 -1.98 -5.79
N TRP A 370 -11.64 -3.03 -5.04
CA TRP A 370 -12.87 -3.82 -5.18
C TRP A 370 -13.59 -3.84 -3.83
N VAL A 371 -14.90 -3.59 -3.84
CA VAL A 371 -15.73 -3.59 -2.64
C VAL A 371 -16.73 -4.74 -2.76
N TYR A 372 -16.67 -5.67 -1.81
CA TYR A 372 -17.49 -6.87 -1.77
C TYR A 372 -18.43 -6.84 -0.58
N PRO A 373 -19.72 -7.18 -0.75
CA PRO A 373 -20.59 -7.42 0.39
C PRO A 373 -20.12 -8.67 1.13
N ASN A 374 -20.16 -8.66 2.46
CA ASN A 374 -19.85 -9.85 3.23
C ASN A 374 -20.96 -10.90 3.06
N ALA A 375 -20.68 -11.95 2.28
CA ALA A 375 -21.60 -13.06 2.05
C ALA A 375 -21.51 -14.17 3.11
N SER A 376 -20.62 -14.05 4.09
CA SER A 376 -20.29 -15.11 5.04
C SER A 376 -21.46 -15.49 5.96
N LEU A 377 -22.49 -14.66 6.06
CA LEU A 377 -23.65 -14.90 6.92
C LEU A 377 -24.76 -15.73 6.26
N ALA A 378 -24.63 -16.08 4.98
CA ALA A 378 -25.67 -16.86 4.30
C ALA A 378 -25.99 -18.19 5.01
N PRO A 379 -25.01 -19.02 5.43
CA PRO A 379 -25.30 -20.28 6.13
C PRO A 379 -25.99 -20.08 7.48
N LEU A 380 -25.61 -19.05 8.24
CA LEU A 380 -26.26 -18.70 9.50
C LEU A 380 -27.72 -18.30 9.28
N ARG A 381 -28.00 -17.46 8.28
CA ARG A 381 -29.37 -17.01 7.99
C ARG A 381 -30.28 -18.16 7.54
N GLU A 382 -29.77 -19.04 6.67
CA GLU A 382 -30.50 -20.23 6.22
C GLU A 382 -30.81 -21.14 7.40
N ARG A 383 -29.80 -21.46 8.22
CA ARG A 383 -30.00 -22.35 9.37
C ARG A 383 -30.94 -21.77 10.42
N LEU A 384 -30.84 -20.47 10.69
CA LEU A 384 -31.73 -19.80 11.64
C LEU A 384 -33.19 -19.79 11.14
N ALA A 385 -33.42 -19.65 9.83
CA ALA A 385 -34.75 -19.72 9.23
C ALA A 385 -35.36 -21.13 9.30
N GLU A 386 -34.53 -22.19 9.30
CA GLU A 386 -34.99 -23.56 9.52
C GLU A 386 -35.32 -23.86 10.99
N LEU A 387 -34.58 -23.26 11.92
CA LEU A 387 -34.68 -23.55 13.35
C LEU A 387 -35.74 -22.72 14.07
N ALA A 388 -35.80 -21.42 13.80
CA ALA A 388 -36.58 -20.46 14.58
C ALA A 388 -37.94 -20.17 13.93
N THR A 389 -38.99 -20.25 14.75
CA THR A 389 -40.38 -19.94 14.37
C THR A 389 -40.83 -18.58 14.89
N ALA A 390 -42.02 -18.12 14.49
CA ALA A 390 -42.58 -16.84 14.92
C ALA A 390 -42.80 -16.72 16.44
N GLU A 391 -42.95 -17.85 17.14
CA GLU A 391 -43.19 -17.91 18.58
C GLU A 391 -41.88 -17.90 19.39
N ASP A 392 -40.75 -18.15 18.72
CA ASP A 392 -39.43 -18.15 19.33
C ASP A 392 -38.87 -16.72 19.43
N ILE A 393 -37.88 -16.55 20.30
CA ILE A 393 -37.05 -15.34 20.34
C ILE A 393 -35.63 -15.64 19.90
N VAL A 394 -34.97 -14.67 19.28
CA VAL A 394 -33.54 -14.74 18.93
C VAL A 394 -32.78 -13.72 19.74
N ILE A 395 -31.64 -14.11 20.31
CA ILE A 395 -30.77 -13.25 21.09
C ILE A 395 -29.41 -13.20 20.40
N ALA A 396 -28.99 -12.02 19.95
CA ALA A 396 -27.74 -11.87 19.20
C ALA A 396 -26.97 -10.60 19.59
N GLY A 397 -25.67 -10.57 19.35
CA GLY A 397 -24.86 -9.37 19.55
C GLY A 397 -25.38 -8.24 18.66
N GLY A 398 -25.72 -7.08 19.22
CA GLY A 398 -26.30 -5.97 18.46
C GLY A 398 -25.32 -5.34 17.46
N GLU A 399 -24.01 -5.52 17.67
CA GLU A 399 -22.91 -5.08 16.79
C GLU A 399 -22.76 -6.01 15.58
N THR A 400 -23.55 -7.08 15.49
CA THR A 400 -23.47 -8.01 14.37
C THR A 400 -24.23 -7.47 13.16
N VAL A 401 -23.73 -7.77 11.98
CA VAL A 401 -24.39 -7.51 10.69
C VAL A 401 -25.78 -8.14 10.67
N LEU A 402 -25.93 -9.33 11.28
CA LEU A 402 -27.23 -9.99 11.41
C LEU A 402 -28.21 -9.13 12.23
N ALA A 403 -27.78 -8.60 13.37
CA ALA A 403 -28.63 -7.75 14.19
C ALA A 403 -28.91 -6.40 13.53
N ARG A 404 -27.91 -5.72 12.94
CA ARG A 404 -28.11 -4.44 12.24
C ARG A 404 -29.07 -4.55 11.06
N GLY A 405 -28.92 -5.60 10.26
CA GLY A 405 -29.75 -5.89 9.09
C GLY A 405 -30.83 -6.93 9.37
N TRP A 406 -31.44 -6.91 10.56
CA TRP A 406 -32.44 -7.91 10.96
C TRP A 406 -33.67 -7.88 10.06
N ASP A 407 -33.59 -8.65 8.98
CA ASP A 407 -34.60 -8.87 7.98
C ASP A 407 -34.41 -10.30 7.44
N LEU A 408 -35.14 -11.28 8.00
CA LEU A 408 -35.14 -12.64 7.45
C LEU A 408 -35.99 -12.63 6.17
N ALA A 409 -35.35 -12.63 5.00
CA ALA A 409 -36.04 -12.78 3.72
C ALA A 409 -36.39 -14.27 3.52
N GLY A 410 -37.67 -14.60 3.56
CA GLY A 410 -38.20 -15.93 3.28
C GLY A 410 -39.71 -15.89 3.05
N PRO A 411 -40.26 -16.56 2.02
CA PRO A 411 -41.69 -16.57 1.75
C PRO A 411 -42.37 -17.60 2.65
N ALA A 412 -43.10 -17.08 3.65
CA ALA A 412 -44.02 -17.75 4.60
C ALA A 412 -43.49 -17.92 6.04
N ALA A 413 -44.37 -17.56 6.99
CA ALA A 413 -44.31 -17.65 8.45
C ALA A 413 -43.62 -16.50 9.22
N GLY A 414 -44.25 -16.11 10.34
CA GLY A 414 -43.88 -14.95 11.15
C GLY A 414 -42.45 -14.99 11.68
N ARG A 415 -41.87 -13.81 11.89
CA ARG A 415 -40.48 -13.65 12.29
C ARG A 415 -40.33 -13.77 13.81
N PRO A 416 -39.34 -14.52 14.32
CA PRO A 416 -38.99 -14.43 15.73
C PRO A 416 -38.56 -13.01 16.08
N ALA A 417 -38.90 -12.58 17.30
CA ALA A 417 -38.44 -11.29 17.82
C ALA A 417 -36.94 -11.34 18.12
N LEU A 418 -36.20 -10.30 17.73
CA LEU A 418 -34.77 -10.16 18.03
C LEU A 418 -34.56 -9.32 19.29
N TYR A 419 -33.78 -9.85 20.22
CA TYR A 419 -33.24 -9.15 21.38
C TYR A 419 -31.72 -9.08 21.26
N ARG A 420 -31.14 -7.98 21.75
CA ARG A 420 -29.73 -7.67 21.51
C ARG A 420 -28.95 -7.64 22.81
N TYR A 421 -27.74 -8.19 22.78
CA TYR A 421 -26.72 -7.95 23.80
C TYR A 421 -25.52 -7.24 23.19
N TRP A 422 -24.59 -6.76 24.01
CA TRP A 422 -23.35 -6.14 23.54
C TRP A 422 -22.13 -6.94 24.00
N GLY A 423 -21.12 -7.08 23.13
CA GLY A 423 -19.97 -7.95 23.40
C GLY A 423 -19.10 -7.54 24.59
N HIS A 424 -19.32 -6.35 25.17
CA HIS A 424 -18.65 -5.88 26.38
C HIS A 424 -19.45 -6.17 27.66
N TRP A 425 -20.65 -6.75 27.56
CA TRP A 425 -21.52 -7.02 28.71
C TRP A 425 -21.01 -8.18 29.57
N ALA A 426 -20.94 -7.96 30.87
CA ALA A 426 -20.82 -9.00 31.88
C ALA A 426 -22.20 -9.56 32.25
N ALA A 427 -22.24 -10.64 33.05
CA ALA A 427 -23.49 -11.24 33.50
C ALA A 427 -24.45 -10.22 34.16
N ALA A 428 -23.92 -9.33 34.99
CA ALA A 428 -24.69 -8.27 35.63
C ALA A 428 -25.32 -7.27 34.64
N ASP A 429 -24.69 -7.03 33.49
CA ASP A 429 -25.24 -6.16 32.44
C ASP A 429 -26.35 -6.88 31.68
N VAL A 430 -26.18 -8.18 31.41
CA VAL A 430 -27.23 -9.02 30.80
C VAL A 430 -28.47 -9.06 31.70
N GLU A 431 -28.29 -9.27 33.02
CA GLU A 431 -29.39 -9.27 33.98
C GLU A 431 -30.12 -7.94 34.05
N ARG A 432 -29.38 -6.83 33.99
CA ARG A 432 -29.93 -5.48 34.13
C ARG A 432 -30.57 -4.96 32.84
N GLU A 433 -29.98 -5.26 31.69
CA GLU A 433 -30.32 -4.63 30.41
C GLU A 433 -31.05 -5.58 29.44
N LEU A 434 -30.71 -6.88 29.41
CA LEU A 434 -31.35 -7.85 28.50
C LEU A 434 -32.61 -8.46 29.11
N LEU A 435 -32.49 -9.06 30.30
CA LEU A 435 -33.58 -9.85 30.89
C LEU A 435 -34.91 -9.08 31.00
N PRO A 436 -34.95 -7.80 31.43
CA PRO A 436 -36.20 -7.06 31.54
C PRO A 436 -36.88 -6.78 30.20
N THR A 437 -36.15 -6.92 29.09
CA THR A 437 -36.70 -6.70 27.75
C THR A 437 -37.32 -7.96 27.16
N LEU A 438 -36.98 -9.15 27.68
CA LEU A 438 -37.52 -10.41 27.19
C LEU A 438 -39.02 -10.52 27.50
N PRO A 439 -39.84 -11.08 26.60
CA PRO A 439 -41.29 -11.12 26.81
C PRO A 439 -41.65 -12.17 27.85
N GLU A 440 -42.48 -11.85 28.84
CA GLU A 440 -42.75 -12.73 30.00
C GLU A 440 -43.14 -14.18 29.63
N GLY A 441 -43.81 -14.39 28.49
CA GLY A 441 -44.27 -15.70 28.01
C GLY A 441 -43.36 -16.39 26.97
N TRP A 442 -42.10 -15.98 26.79
CA TRP A 442 -41.22 -16.69 25.86
C TRP A 442 -40.97 -18.14 26.31
N ARG A 443 -41.07 -19.09 25.37
CA ARG A 443 -40.87 -20.52 25.63
C ARG A 443 -39.53 -21.03 25.15
N ARG A 444 -39.07 -20.55 23.99
CA ARG A 444 -37.81 -20.95 23.38
C ARG A 444 -37.04 -19.74 22.89
N ALA A 445 -35.73 -19.73 23.16
CA ALA A 445 -34.79 -18.73 22.73
C ALA A 445 -33.63 -19.38 21.96
N TRP A 446 -33.19 -18.72 20.89
CA TRP A 446 -32.01 -19.07 20.12
C TRP A 446 -30.93 -18.03 20.35
N VAL A 447 -29.86 -18.40 21.06
CA VAL A 447 -28.77 -17.49 21.40
C VAL A 447 -27.63 -17.66 20.39
N LEU A 448 -27.24 -16.56 19.76
CA LEU A 448 -26.13 -16.50 18.82
C LEU A 448 -24.88 -15.95 19.52
N ARG A 449 -23.81 -16.73 19.49
CA ARG A 449 -22.51 -16.38 20.09
C ARG A 449 -21.40 -16.58 19.07
N TYR A 450 -20.56 -15.58 18.89
CA TYR A 450 -19.34 -15.70 18.09
C TYR A 450 -18.15 -15.97 19.04
N PRO A 451 -17.66 -17.22 19.16
CA PRO A 451 -16.60 -17.56 20.11
C PRO A 451 -15.33 -16.75 19.85
N GLY A 452 -14.76 -16.18 20.92
CA GLY A 452 -13.61 -15.27 20.85
C GLY A 452 -13.97 -13.78 20.72
N TYR A 453 -15.21 -13.46 20.34
CA TYR A 453 -15.68 -12.08 20.18
C TYR A 453 -16.82 -11.71 21.12
N ASP A 454 -17.66 -12.69 21.44
CA ASP A 454 -18.78 -12.51 22.36
C ASP A 454 -18.56 -13.32 23.65
N PRO A 455 -18.76 -12.70 24.83
CA PRO A 455 -18.60 -13.37 26.11
C PRO A 455 -19.70 -14.42 26.33
N PRO A 456 -19.44 -15.45 27.16
CA PRO A 456 -20.45 -16.45 27.49
C PRO A 456 -21.55 -15.93 28.44
N ALA A 457 -21.45 -14.68 28.90
CA ALA A 457 -22.33 -14.06 29.90
C ALA A 457 -23.83 -14.23 29.58
N THR A 458 -24.23 -14.04 28.33
CA THR A 458 -25.63 -14.22 27.91
C THR A 458 -26.11 -15.66 28.10
N GLU A 459 -25.29 -16.64 27.74
CA GLU A 459 -25.62 -18.06 27.93
C GLU A 459 -25.61 -18.47 29.41
N GLU A 460 -24.71 -17.90 30.21
CA GLU A 460 -24.59 -18.13 31.65
C GLU A 460 -25.85 -17.66 32.38
N VAL A 461 -26.27 -16.42 32.15
CA VAL A 461 -27.46 -15.83 32.75
C VAL A 461 -28.72 -16.59 32.33
N LEU A 462 -28.87 -16.93 31.05
CA LEU A 462 -30.02 -17.69 30.56
C LEU A 462 -30.06 -19.11 31.12
N SER A 463 -28.92 -19.73 31.41
CA SER A 463 -28.86 -21.05 32.05
C SER A 463 -29.43 -21.04 33.48
N GLY A 464 -29.48 -19.86 34.13
CA GLY A 464 -30.09 -19.68 35.44
C GLY A 464 -31.63 -19.65 35.42
N ILE A 465 -32.25 -19.33 34.28
CA ILE A 465 -33.71 -19.14 34.16
C ILE A 465 -34.37 -20.04 33.10
N ALA A 466 -33.59 -20.78 32.33
CA ALA A 466 -34.07 -21.67 31.28
C ALA A 466 -33.14 -22.86 31.10
N ARG A 467 -33.69 -23.98 30.61
CA ARG A 467 -32.92 -25.18 30.32
C ARG A 467 -32.13 -24.99 29.02
N ARG A 468 -30.80 -25.08 29.10
CA ARG A 468 -29.91 -25.13 27.93
C ARG A 468 -30.14 -26.42 27.14
N GLY A 469 -30.44 -26.27 25.85
CA GLY A 469 -30.67 -27.32 24.88
C GLY A 469 -29.44 -27.64 24.03
N ARG A 470 -29.67 -28.03 22.78
CA ARG A 470 -28.58 -28.33 21.84
C ARG A 470 -27.87 -27.05 21.42
N SER A 471 -26.55 -27.12 21.30
CA SER A 471 -25.75 -26.10 20.62
C SER A 471 -25.29 -26.63 19.27
N GLU A 472 -25.46 -25.84 18.22
CA GLU A 472 -24.99 -26.13 16.87
C GLU A 472 -23.91 -25.11 16.49
N ARG A 473 -22.78 -25.63 15.99
CA ARG A 473 -21.69 -24.82 15.46
C ARG A 473 -21.86 -24.66 13.96
N ILE A 474 -21.84 -23.42 13.48
CA ILE A 474 -21.90 -23.09 12.06
C ILE A 474 -20.56 -22.47 11.69
N ASP A 475 -19.78 -23.21 10.91
CA ASP A 475 -18.47 -22.75 10.45
C ASP A 475 -18.61 -21.72 9.33
N PHE A 476 -17.85 -20.65 9.44
CA PHE A 476 -17.64 -19.67 8.38
C PHE A 476 -16.47 -20.09 7.51
N VAL A 477 -16.40 -19.49 6.33
CA VAL A 477 -15.44 -19.86 5.29
C VAL A 477 -13.99 -19.49 5.67
N ASP A 478 -13.80 -18.61 6.65
CA ASP A 478 -12.49 -18.25 7.20
C ASP A 478 -12.02 -19.18 8.33
N GLY A 479 -12.81 -20.21 8.69
CA GLY A 479 -12.52 -21.15 9.77
C GLY A 479 -12.99 -20.70 11.15
N SER A 480 -13.49 -19.46 11.28
CA SER A 480 -14.23 -19.05 12.49
C SER A 480 -15.63 -19.69 12.49
N ALA A 481 -16.40 -19.53 13.57
CA ALA A 481 -17.75 -20.05 13.64
C ALA A 481 -18.66 -19.17 14.48
N VAL A 482 -19.96 -19.36 14.29
CA VAL A 482 -21.00 -18.91 15.20
C VAL A 482 -21.63 -20.14 15.85
N GLU A 483 -21.92 -20.04 17.14
CA GLU A 483 -22.67 -21.03 17.89
C GLU A 483 -24.11 -20.55 18.04
N ILE A 484 -25.05 -21.45 17.74
CA ILE A 484 -26.47 -21.27 18.01
C ILE A 484 -26.86 -22.22 19.12
N THR A 485 -27.25 -21.68 20.28
CA THR A 485 -27.65 -22.46 21.45
C THR A 485 -29.14 -22.28 21.73
N GLU A 486 -29.88 -23.39 21.82
CA GLU A 486 -31.28 -23.40 22.24
C GLU A 486 -31.39 -23.22 23.77
N PHE A 487 -32.34 -22.40 24.22
CA PHE A 487 -32.78 -22.32 25.61
C PHE A 487 -34.29 -22.48 25.67
N THR A 488 -34.77 -23.34 26.55
CA THR A 488 -36.21 -23.60 26.74
C THR A 488 -36.62 -23.27 28.16
N ARG A 489 -37.56 -22.35 28.31
CA ARG A 489 -38.13 -21.97 29.61
C ARG A 489 -39.24 -22.94 29.97
N THR A 490 -39.17 -23.53 31.15
CA THR A 490 -40.23 -24.39 31.70
C THR A 490 -41.20 -23.54 32.50
N ASP A 491 -42.51 -23.75 32.34
CA ASP A 491 -43.60 -22.97 32.96
C ASP A 491 -43.63 -23.02 34.52
N ASP A 492 -42.60 -23.59 35.18
CA ASP A 492 -42.54 -23.93 36.62
C ASP A 492 -41.53 -23.11 37.45
N SER A 493 -41.03 -21.97 36.94
CA SER A 493 -40.12 -21.07 37.67
C SER A 493 -40.76 -19.73 38.03
#